data_AF-F0IIJ6-F1
#
_entry.id   AF-F0IIJ6-F1
#
_cell.length_a   1.000
_cell.length_b   1.000
_cell.length_c   1.000
_cell.angle_alpha   90.00
_cell.angle_beta   90.00
_cell.angle_gamma   90.00
#
_symmetry.space_group_name_H-M   'P 1'
#
loop_
_entity.id
_entity.type
_entity.pdbx_description
1 polymer ?
#
loop_
_entity_poly.entity_id
_entity_poly.type
_entity_poly.pdbx_seq_one_letter_code
_entity_poly.pdbx_strand_id
1 'polypeptide(L)'
;MADNTAKQAQGAPLAPQGKPISIEKSIEALARYGGFDLLESAIENVQNVNPERKARRNIFLSEANKAKERETLKKTLELWLNVLSDNETITDMVASSEDHKKASEALLTKNLAYAVDAT
;
A
#
# COMPACT_ATOMS: atom_id res chain seq x y z
N MET A 1 7.46 -47.17 -32.66
CA MET A 1 8.04 -47.32 -31.31
C MET A 1 9.36 -46.57 -31.30
N ALA A 2 9.66 -45.84 -30.21
CA ALA A 2 10.71 -44.82 -30.01
C ALA A 2 10.28 -43.41 -30.49
N ASP A 3 9.53 -42.60 -29.71
CA ASP A 3 9.89 -41.90 -28.45
C ASP A 3 11.20 -41.09 -28.55
N ASN A 4 11.08 -39.75 -28.76
CA ASN A 4 11.86 -38.75 -28.04
C ASN A 4 11.37 -37.32 -28.37
N THR A 5 10.42 -36.78 -27.59
CA THR A 5 10.07 -35.35 -27.61
C THR A 5 10.72 -34.68 -26.41
N ALA A 6 11.55 -33.68 -26.71
CA ALA A 6 12.35 -32.95 -25.74
C ALA A 6 11.48 -32.25 -24.68
N LYS A 7 11.89 -32.49 -23.44
CA LYS A 7 11.47 -31.85 -22.19
C LYS A 7 11.31 -30.32 -22.34
N GLN A 8 10.09 -29.82 -22.10
CA GLN A 8 9.89 -28.45 -21.64
C GLN A 8 9.93 -28.42 -20.11
N ALA A 9 10.83 -27.60 -19.59
CA ALA A 9 11.02 -27.35 -18.18
C ALA A 9 9.77 -26.68 -17.56
N GLN A 10 9.30 -27.26 -16.47
CA GLN A 10 8.24 -26.73 -15.62
C GLN A 10 8.73 -25.43 -14.95
N GLY A 11 8.12 -24.30 -15.33
CA GLY A 11 8.12 -23.09 -14.51
C GLY A 11 7.13 -23.28 -13.35
N ALA A 12 7.57 -23.00 -12.14
CA ALA A 12 6.81 -23.13 -10.91
C ALA A 12 5.46 -22.37 -10.96
N PRO A 13 4.39 -22.89 -10.33
CA PRO A 13 3.15 -22.16 -10.19
C PRO A 13 3.36 -20.97 -9.26
N LEU A 14 3.29 -19.76 -9.81
CA LEU A 14 3.20 -18.53 -9.05
C LEU A 14 1.90 -18.57 -8.23
N ALA A 15 2.02 -18.16 -6.97
CA ALA A 15 0.99 -18.16 -5.92
C ALA A 15 -0.38 -17.63 -6.37
N PRO A 16 -1.49 -18.07 -5.74
CA PRO A 16 -2.83 -17.62 -6.11
C PRO A 16 -2.97 -16.12 -5.85
N GLN A 17 -2.97 -15.34 -6.93
CA GLN A 17 -3.36 -13.94 -6.89
C GLN A 17 -4.85 -13.90 -6.56
N GLY A 18 -5.20 -13.34 -5.40
CA GLY A 18 -6.58 -13.06 -5.01
C GLY A 18 -7.30 -12.32 -6.14
N LYS A 19 -8.54 -12.73 -6.43
CA LYS A 19 -9.41 -12.14 -7.47
C LYS A 19 -9.27 -10.61 -7.50
N PRO A 20 -9.03 -9.98 -8.66
CA PRO A 20 -8.97 -8.53 -8.74
C PRO A 20 -10.36 -7.99 -8.41
N ILE A 21 -10.52 -7.45 -7.20
CA ILE A 21 -11.67 -6.61 -6.88
C ILE A 21 -11.54 -5.41 -7.83
N SER A 22 -12.56 -5.21 -8.69
CA SER A 22 -12.56 -4.07 -9.60
C SER A 22 -12.51 -2.80 -8.75
N ILE A 23 -11.57 -1.91 -9.08
CA ILE A 23 -11.37 -0.65 -8.34
C ILE A 23 -12.67 0.15 -8.31
N GLU A 24 -13.45 0.09 -9.39
CA GLU A 24 -14.76 0.73 -9.53
C GLU A 24 -15.75 0.22 -8.47
N LYS A 25 -15.81 -1.09 -8.23
CA LYS A 25 -16.67 -1.67 -7.19
C LYS A 25 -16.24 -1.27 -5.78
N SER A 26 -14.92 -1.21 -5.53
CA SER A 26 -14.40 -0.75 -4.23
C SER A 26 -14.74 0.73 -3.99
N ILE A 27 -14.71 1.55 -5.04
CA ILE A 27 -15.05 2.97 -4.95
C ILE A 27 -16.56 3.16 -4.78
N GLU A 28 -17.37 2.36 -5.45
CA GLU A 28 -18.83 2.37 -5.29
C GLU A 28 -19.24 2.01 -3.85
N ALA A 29 -18.55 1.07 -3.20
CA ALA A 29 -18.78 0.75 -1.79
C ALA A 29 -18.48 1.95 -0.87
N LEU A 30 -17.50 2.79 -1.23
CA LEU A 30 -17.18 4.01 -0.49
C LEU A 30 -18.25 5.11 -0.69
N ALA A 31 -19.02 5.08 -1.78
CA ALA A 31 -20.04 6.09 -2.08
C ALA A 31 -21.05 6.29 -0.93
N ARG A 32 -21.43 5.21 -0.23
CA ARG A 32 -22.34 5.25 0.92
C ARG A 32 -21.79 6.06 2.10
N TYR A 33 -20.47 6.21 2.19
CA TYR A 33 -19.76 6.89 3.28
C TYR A 33 -19.22 8.27 2.86
N GLY A 34 -19.63 8.77 1.69
CA GLY A 34 -19.12 10.04 1.13
C GLY A 34 -18.16 9.87 -0.05
N GLY A 35 -17.95 8.64 -0.53
CA GLY A 35 -17.20 8.36 -1.76
C GLY A 35 -15.70 8.58 -1.61
N PHE A 36 -15.07 8.94 -2.71
CA PHE A 36 -13.62 9.20 -2.75
C PHE A 36 -13.25 10.48 -1.98
N ASP A 37 -14.18 11.42 -1.81
CA ASP A 37 -13.96 12.67 -1.07
C ASP A 37 -13.63 12.43 0.40
N LEU A 38 -14.16 11.36 1.01
CA LEU A 38 -13.77 10.92 2.34
C LEU A 38 -12.27 10.62 2.41
N LEU A 39 -11.74 9.88 1.43
CA LEU A 39 -10.32 9.60 1.33
C LEU A 39 -9.53 10.88 1.07
N GLU A 40 -10.02 11.81 0.23
CA GLU A 40 -9.36 13.09 -0.01
C GLU A 40 -9.22 13.95 1.26
N SER A 41 -10.17 13.85 2.19
CA SER A 41 -10.10 14.54 3.48
C SER A 41 -9.18 13.86 4.50
N ALA A 42 -9.06 12.54 4.44
CA ALA A 42 -8.32 11.74 5.44
C ALA A 42 -6.86 11.49 5.04
N ILE A 43 -6.57 11.41 3.74
CA ILE A 43 -5.27 11.01 3.21
C ILE A 43 -4.77 12.08 2.24
N GLU A 44 -3.67 12.73 2.62
CA GLU A 44 -3.04 13.73 1.77
C GLU A 44 -2.59 13.12 0.42
N ASN A 45 -2.70 13.91 -0.65
CA ASN A 45 -2.27 13.55 -2.00
C ASN A 45 -3.04 12.37 -2.67
N VAL A 46 -4.00 11.75 -1.99
CA VAL A 46 -4.84 10.68 -2.58
C VAL A 46 -5.73 11.20 -3.71
N GLN A 47 -6.05 12.50 -3.72
CA GLN A 47 -6.72 13.20 -4.83
C GLN A 47 -6.01 13.02 -6.19
N ASN A 48 -4.70 12.74 -6.19
CA ASN A 48 -3.94 12.51 -7.41
C ASN A 48 -4.16 11.11 -8.01
N VAL A 49 -4.73 10.18 -7.24
CA VAL A 49 -5.11 8.84 -7.74
C VAL A 49 -6.62 8.70 -7.97
N ASN A 50 -7.40 9.76 -7.75
CA ASN A 50 -8.84 9.77 -7.96
C ASN A 50 -9.20 9.39 -9.42
N PRO A 51 -10.02 8.34 -9.64
CA PRO A 51 -10.38 7.88 -10.97
C PRO A 51 -11.30 8.83 -11.75
N GLU A 52 -12.08 9.68 -11.07
CA GLU A 52 -12.92 10.70 -11.70
C GLU A 52 -12.05 11.76 -12.39
N ARG A 53 -10.89 12.09 -11.80
CA ARG A 53 -9.92 13.07 -12.33
C ARG A 53 -8.88 12.40 -13.24
N LYS A 54 -9.35 11.80 -14.35
CA LYS A 54 -8.52 11.00 -15.28
C LYS A 54 -7.24 11.69 -15.75
N ALA A 55 -7.29 12.99 -16.08
CA ALA A 55 -6.11 13.74 -16.53
C ALA A 55 -5.04 13.86 -15.42
N ARG A 56 -5.47 14.25 -14.21
CA ARG A 56 -4.56 14.40 -13.06
C ARG A 56 -3.94 13.06 -12.66
N ARG A 57 -4.74 12.00 -12.64
CA ARG A 57 -4.27 10.64 -12.39
C ARG A 57 -3.22 10.20 -13.41
N ASN A 58 -3.49 10.41 -14.70
CA ASN A 58 -2.56 10.00 -15.74
C ASN A 58 -1.23 10.78 -15.64
N ILE A 59 -1.28 12.08 -15.38
CA ILE A 59 -0.07 12.91 -15.16
C ILE A 59 0.70 12.38 -13.94
N PHE A 60 0.03 12.18 -12.80
CA PHE A 60 0.66 11.71 -11.58
C PHE A 60 1.30 10.32 -11.72
N LEU A 61 0.68 9.42 -12.49
CA LEU A 61 1.21 8.08 -12.73
C LEU A 61 2.33 8.06 -13.78
N SER A 62 2.34 8.98 -14.74
CA SER A 62 3.30 8.98 -15.85
C SER A 62 4.55 9.80 -15.59
N GLU A 63 4.47 10.85 -14.77
CA GLU A 63 5.60 11.76 -14.55
C GLU A 63 6.69 11.16 -13.65
N ALA A 64 7.95 11.19 -14.11
CA ALA A 64 9.09 10.72 -13.33
C ALA A 64 9.34 11.55 -12.06
N ASN A 65 9.12 12.87 -12.12
CA ASN A 65 9.31 13.77 -10.98
C ASN A 65 8.34 13.49 -9.81
N LYS A 66 7.26 12.75 -10.07
CA LYS A 66 6.27 12.33 -9.08
C LYS A 66 6.56 10.96 -8.48
N ALA A 67 7.65 10.31 -8.85
CA ALA A 67 8.01 8.98 -8.34
C ALA A 67 8.13 8.93 -6.81
N LYS A 68 8.78 9.92 -6.20
CA LYS A 68 8.91 10.00 -4.73
C LYS A 68 7.57 10.22 -4.05
N GLU A 69 6.73 11.10 -4.60
CA GLU A 69 5.36 11.33 -4.09
C GLU A 69 4.49 10.08 -4.21
N ARG A 70 4.63 9.31 -5.31
CA ARG A 70 3.95 8.02 -5.47
C ARG A 70 4.41 6.99 -4.46
N GLU A 71 5.71 6.90 -4.19
CA GLU A 71 6.24 5.98 -3.19
C GLU A 71 5.74 6.32 -1.78
N THR A 72 5.77 7.61 -1.41
CA THR A 72 5.23 8.08 -0.14
C THR A 72 3.73 7.78 -0.04
N LEU A 73 2.94 8.12 -1.05
CA LEU A 73 1.49 7.85 -1.05
C LEU A 73 1.21 6.36 -0.93
N LYS A 74 1.98 5.51 -1.64
CA LYS A 74 1.85 4.05 -1.53
C LYS A 74 2.11 3.58 -0.09
N LYS A 75 3.22 4.00 0.52
CA LYS A 75 3.54 3.65 1.91
C LYS A 75 2.47 4.11 2.90
N THR A 76 1.92 5.32 2.69
CA THR A 76 0.82 5.83 3.49
C THR A 76 -0.42 4.95 3.35
N LEU A 77 -0.81 4.59 2.12
CA LEU A 77 -1.96 3.71 1.88
C LEU A 77 -1.76 2.30 2.46
N GLU A 78 -0.55 1.75 2.39
CA GLU A 78 -0.20 0.48 3.03
C GLU A 78 -0.32 0.56 4.56
N LEU A 79 0.13 1.67 5.16
CA LEU A 79 -0.04 1.89 6.61
C LEU A 79 -1.52 1.95 7.00
N TRP A 80 -2.34 2.71 6.28
CA TRP A 80 -3.78 2.77 6.51
C TRP A 80 -4.43 1.39 6.34
N LEU A 81 -4.02 0.62 5.32
CA LEU A 81 -4.52 -0.73 5.11
C LEU A 81 -4.19 -1.65 6.29
N ASN A 82 -2.95 -1.62 6.79
CA ASN A 82 -2.54 -2.42 7.93
C ASN A 82 -3.35 -2.04 9.18
N VAL A 83 -3.46 -0.75 9.49
CA VAL A 83 -4.23 -0.28 10.66
C VAL A 83 -5.70 -0.71 10.57
N LEU A 84 -6.32 -0.61 9.38
CA LEU A 84 -7.72 -0.98 9.19
C LEU A 84 -7.96 -2.50 9.10
N SER A 85 -6.95 -3.28 8.72
CA SER A 85 -7.09 -4.75 8.58
C SER A 85 -6.75 -5.48 9.87
N ASP A 86 -5.84 -4.94 10.68
CA ASP A 86 -5.35 -5.58 11.89
C ASP A 86 -6.21 -5.28 13.13
N ASN A 87 -7.18 -4.35 13.02
CA ASN A 87 -7.95 -3.86 14.16
C ASN A 87 -9.45 -3.80 13.87
N GLU A 88 -10.27 -4.40 14.74
CA GLU A 88 -11.74 -4.41 14.59
C GLU A 88 -12.40 -3.18 15.22
N THR A 89 -11.75 -2.54 16.20
CA THR A 89 -12.27 -1.36 16.88
C THR A 89 -11.31 -0.17 16.86
N ILE A 90 -11.87 1.04 16.97
CA ILE A 90 -11.11 2.30 16.96
C ILE A 90 -10.11 2.34 18.12
N THR A 91 -10.46 1.80 19.28
CA THR A 91 -9.58 1.72 20.44
C THR A 91 -8.34 0.86 20.16
N ASP A 92 -8.53 -0.26 19.46
CA ASP A 92 -7.42 -1.15 19.09
C ASP A 92 -6.52 -0.49 18.04
N MET A 93 -7.10 0.22 17.07
CA MET A 93 -6.32 1.01 16.08
C MET A 93 -5.40 2.04 16.75
N VAL A 94 -5.90 2.74 17.78
CA VAL A 94 -5.11 3.73 18.52
C VAL A 94 -3.98 3.04 19.28
N ALA A 95 -4.27 1.95 20.00
CA ALA A 95 -3.26 1.19 20.73
C ALA A 95 -2.18 0.62 19.79
N SER A 96 -2.58 -0.01 18.68
CA SER A 96 -1.70 -0.56 17.65
C SER A 96 -0.79 0.53 17.04
N SER A 97 -1.34 1.71 16.76
CA SER A 97 -0.57 2.85 16.25
C SER A 97 0.46 3.37 17.28
N GLU A 98 0.10 3.43 18.56
CA GLU A 98 1.02 3.79 19.63
C GLU A 98 2.13 2.76 19.82
N ASP A 99 1.82 1.48 19.72
CA ASP A 99 2.81 0.40 19.85
C ASP A 99 3.76 0.38 18.65
N HIS A 100 3.26 0.57 17.43
CA HIS A 100 4.08 0.75 16.23
C HIS A 100 5.00 1.97 16.33
N LYS A 101 4.52 3.08 16.91
CA LYS A 101 5.34 4.26 17.19
C LYS A 101 6.48 3.91 18.15
N LYS A 102 6.16 3.32 19.31
CA LYS A 102 7.17 2.93 20.32
C LYS A 102 8.21 1.97 19.76
N ALA A 103 7.78 0.97 18.98
CA ALA A 103 8.67 0.01 18.34
C ALA A 103 9.62 0.69 17.34
N SER A 104 9.09 1.62 16.54
CA SER A 104 9.89 2.38 15.57
C SER A 104 10.89 3.33 16.25
N GLU A 105 10.48 3.99 17.34
CA GLU A 105 11.36 4.84 18.16
C GLU A 105 12.50 4.01 18.78
N ALA A 106 12.17 2.87 19.39
CA ALA A 106 13.17 1.98 19.97
C ALA A 106 14.17 1.46 18.92
N LEU A 107 13.68 1.09 17.73
CA LEU A 107 14.52 0.68 16.61
C LEU A 107 15.43 1.82 16.13
N LEU A 108 14.90 3.03 16.02
CA LEU A 108 15.67 4.20 15.63
C LEU A 108 16.78 4.50 16.65
N THR A 109 16.46 4.53 17.95
CA THR A 109 17.46 4.73 19.01
C THR A 109 18.54 3.65 18.96
N LYS A 110 18.17 2.38 18.75
CA LYS A 110 19.12 1.29 18.61
C LYS A 110 20.05 1.47 17.40
N ASN A 111 19.49 1.86 16.25
CA ASN A 111 20.25 2.09 15.03
C ASN A 111 21.18 3.29 15.15
N LEU A 112 20.75 4.36 15.84
CA LEU A 112 21.59 5.53 16.12
C LEU A 112 22.73 5.18 17.09
N ALA A 113 22.47 4.42 18.15
CA ALA A 113 23.51 3.94 19.06
C ALA A 113 24.56 3.11 18.31
N TYR A 114 24.12 2.17 17.48
CA TYR A 114 25.01 1.37 16.64
C TYR A 114 25.86 2.24 15.68
N ALA A 115 25.25 3.26 15.07
CA ALA A 115 25.97 4.18 14.18
C ALA A 115 27.05 4.98 14.92
N VAL A 116 26.80 5.40 16.16
CA VAL A 116 27.78 6.09 17.00
C VAL A 116 28.92 5.15 17.41
N ASP A 117 28.59 3.94 17.89
CA ASP A 117 29.59 2.95 18.33
C ASP A 117 30.49 2.43 17.20
N ALA A 118 30.02 2.52 15.95
CA ALA A 118 30.79 2.13 14.76
C ALA A 118 31.77 3.21 14.25
N THR A 119 31.83 4.38 14.90
CA THR A 119 32.71 5.50 14.56
C THR A 119 33.88 5.61 15.53
#